data_AF-A0ABD2RNN5-F1
#
_entry.id   AF-A0ABD2RNN5-F1
#
_cell.length_a   1.000
_cell.length_b   1.000
_cell.length_c   1.000
_cell.angle_alpha   90.00
_cell.angle_beta   90.00
_cell.angle_gamma   90.00
#
_symmetry.space_group_name_H-M   'P 1'
#
loop_
_entity.id
_entity.type
_entity.pdbx_description
1 polymer ?
#
loop_
_entity_poly.entity_id
_entity_poly.type
_entity_poly.pdbx_seq_one_letter_code
_entity_poly.pdbx_strand_id
1 'polypeptide(L)'
;MARRNHTTELGCIACDDLSELGAGKEGWLVNNPNLLTALDTHSIALANRSLVLILHWSEGSDPVGNRVKIVPDLSPIEAEYISAIEWLVFDDIKVLALGTSCGYLLIYSLRGDLIHKQIVSPGKILRLRVRDTKRDLTQDASSEEVCVVMSGVIARFDGSDIQNMLQRWFRERHSQFWDERESENSTDTFERLPYQLWNVSKYGSCVDAAITGLMPPPLLELQLLLLLGSQVSVIIVQSLLELML
;
A
#
# COMPACT_ATOMS: atom_id res chain seq x y z
N MET A 1 -5.22 43.25 -19.32
CA MET A 1 -4.74 42.48 -18.14
C MET A 1 -5.84 41.51 -17.73
N ALA A 2 -5.65 40.21 -17.94
CA ALA A 2 -6.63 39.21 -17.53
C ALA A 2 -6.66 39.10 -15.99
N ARG A 3 -7.85 39.28 -15.39
CA ARG A 3 -8.06 39.01 -13.96
C ARG A 3 -7.81 37.52 -13.73
N ARG A 4 -6.79 37.19 -12.95
CA ARG A 4 -6.59 35.83 -12.43
C ARG A 4 -7.68 35.57 -11.39
N ASN A 5 -8.65 34.74 -11.72
CA ASN A 5 -9.62 34.25 -10.76
C ASN A 5 -8.90 33.20 -9.89
N HIS A 6 -8.62 33.55 -8.64
CA HIS A 6 -8.07 32.65 -7.63
C HIS A 6 -9.20 31.90 -6.92
N THR A 7 -10.05 31.20 -7.67
CA THR A 7 -11.10 30.37 -7.08
C THR A 7 -10.55 28.98 -6.81
N THR A 8 -10.52 28.57 -5.54
CA THR A 8 -10.26 27.17 -5.16
C THR A 8 -11.47 26.34 -5.59
N GLU A 9 -11.24 25.34 -6.45
CA GLU A 9 -12.27 24.36 -6.78
C GLU A 9 -12.53 23.49 -5.55
N LEU A 10 -13.80 23.36 -5.16
CA LEU A 10 -14.24 22.57 -4.02
C LEU A 10 -15.19 21.49 -4.51
N GLY A 11 -14.89 20.24 -4.14
CA GLY A 11 -15.79 19.10 -4.31
C GLY A 11 -16.69 18.95 -3.08
N CYS A 12 -17.94 18.53 -3.30
CA CYS A 12 -18.86 18.14 -2.24
C CYS A 12 -19.23 16.67 -2.40
N ILE A 13 -19.25 15.95 -1.29
CA ILE A 13 -19.76 14.57 -1.22
C ILE A 13 -20.98 14.57 -0.33
N ALA A 14 -22.12 14.19 -0.88
CA ALA A 14 -23.35 14.02 -0.13
C ALA A 14 -24.10 12.78 -0.63
N CYS A 15 -24.14 11.74 0.22
CA CYS A 15 -24.97 10.56 0.00
C CYS A 15 -25.35 9.88 1.31
N ASP A 16 -26.46 9.15 1.27
CA ASP A 16 -26.99 8.42 2.43
C ASP A 16 -26.06 7.28 2.85
N ASP A 17 -25.33 6.67 1.91
CA ASP A 17 -24.37 5.59 2.18
C ASP A 17 -23.25 6.00 3.13
N LEU A 18 -22.93 7.31 3.23
CA LEU A 18 -21.94 7.82 4.19
C LEU A 18 -22.36 7.56 5.64
N SER A 19 -23.67 7.44 5.92
CA SER A 19 -24.17 7.13 7.26
C SER A 19 -23.66 5.77 7.77
N GLU A 20 -23.47 4.79 6.87
CA GLU A 20 -22.91 3.48 7.19
C GLU A 20 -21.43 3.53 7.59
N LEU A 21 -20.74 4.61 7.19
CA LEU A 21 -19.36 4.90 7.55
C LEU A 21 -19.24 5.82 8.79
N GLY A 22 -20.38 6.17 9.40
CA GLY A 22 -20.45 7.00 10.60
C GLY A 22 -20.66 8.48 10.34
N ALA A 23 -21.04 8.89 9.12
CA ALA A 23 -21.43 10.26 8.85
C ALA A 23 -22.72 10.66 9.60
N GLY A 24 -22.88 11.96 9.86
CA GLY A 24 -24.00 12.53 10.62
C GLY A 24 -23.60 13.32 11.86
N LYS A 25 -22.29 13.37 12.19
CA LYS A 25 -21.71 14.24 13.21
C LYS A 25 -20.58 15.07 12.63
N GLU A 26 -20.42 16.30 13.10
CA GLU A 26 -19.29 17.14 12.71
C GLU A 26 -17.96 16.44 13.05
N GLY A 27 -16.99 16.53 12.14
CA GLY A 27 -15.67 15.93 12.31
C GLY A 27 -15.62 14.41 12.18
N TRP A 28 -16.70 13.73 11.74
CA TRP A 28 -16.73 12.26 11.64
C TRP A 28 -15.59 11.67 10.78
N LEU A 29 -15.17 12.37 9.71
CA LEU A 29 -14.09 11.93 8.83
C LEU A 29 -12.72 11.91 9.52
N VAL A 30 -12.49 12.81 10.50
CA VAL A 30 -11.20 12.99 11.19
C VAL A 30 -11.19 12.29 12.55
N ASN A 31 -12.33 12.32 13.26
CA ASN A 31 -12.44 11.85 14.64
C ASN A 31 -12.74 10.35 14.74
N ASN A 32 -13.02 9.65 13.63
CA ASN A 32 -13.28 8.22 13.62
C ASN A 32 -11.98 7.43 13.34
N PRO A 33 -11.34 6.82 14.34
CA PRO A 33 -10.10 6.07 14.14
C PRO A 33 -10.28 4.77 13.34
N ASN A 34 -11.52 4.32 13.13
CA ASN A 34 -11.82 3.12 12.35
C ASN A 34 -12.16 3.43 10.89
N LEU A 35 -12.19 4.71 10.51
CA LEU A 35 -12.43 5.13 9.14
C LEU A 35 -11.09 5.22 8.40
N LEU A 36 -10.99 4.44 7.33
CA LEU A 36 -9.85 4.44 6.43
C LEU A 36 -10.21 5.24 5.18
N THR A 37 -9.23 5.95 4.64
CA THR A 37 -9.42 6.83 3.49
C THR A 37 -8.29 6.64 2.49
N ALA A 38 -8.61 6.41 1.22
CA ALA A 38 -7.67 6.48 0.11
C ALA A 38 -8.18 7.49 -0.91
N LEU A 39 -7.35 8.49 -1.23
CA LEU A 39 -7.69 9.57 -2.14
C LEU A 39 -6.95 9.37 -3.46
N ASP A 40 -7.68 9.53 -4.55
CA ASP A 40 -7.16 9.62 -5.91
C ASP A 40 -7.66 10.93 -6.56
N THR A 41 -7.04 11.30 -7.67
CA THR A 41 -7.38 12.47 -8.49
C THR A 41 -8.86 12.54 -8.84
N HIS A 42 -9.50 11.41 -9.13
CA HIS A 42 -10.90 11.34 -9.61
C HIS A 42 -11.86 10.62 -8.67
N SER A 43 -11.38 10.14 -7.52
CA SER A 43 -12.20 9.34 -6.61
C SER A 43 -11.67 9.33 -5.18
N ILE A 44 -12.55 9.08 -4.23
CA ILE A 44 -12.20 8.76 -2.86
C ILE A 44 -12.80 7.41 -2.47
N ALA A 45 -12.00 6.56 -1.83
CA ALA A 45 -12.47 5.35 -1.18
C ALA A 45 -12.48 5.59 0.33
N LEU A 46 -13.61 5.28 0.97
CA LEU A 46 -13.79 5.35 2.40
C LEU A 46 -14.17 3.96 2.91
N ALA A 47 -13.53 3.48 3.96
CA ALA A 47 -13.84 2.17 4.52
C ALA A 47 -13.98 2.20 6.03
N ASN A 48 -14.93 1.42 6.55
CA ASN A 48 -14.98 1.05 7.95
C ASN A 48 -14.44 -0.40 8.10
N ARG A 49 -14.78 -1.09 9.20
CA ARG A 49 -14.32 -2.46 9.47
C ARG A 49 -14.83 -3.53 8.49
N SER A 50 -15.95 -3.30 7.79
CA SER A 50 -16.64 -4.32 7.00
C SER A 50 -17.14 -3.84 5.64
N LEU A 51 -17.02 -2.55 5.36
CA LEU A 51 -17.58 -1.91 4.18
C LEU A 51 -16.56 -0.95 3.57
N VAL A 52 -16.54 -0.90 2.24
CA VAL A 52 -15.91 0.17 1.48
C VAL A 52 -16.95 0.87 0.59
N LEU A 53 -16.86 2.20 0.53
CA LEU A 53 -17.60 3.05 -0.38
C LEU A 53 -16.62 3.80 -1.27
N ILE A 54 -16.72 3.60 -2.57
CA ILE A 54 -15.98 4.34 -3.60
C ILE A 54 -16.90 5.42 -4.15
N LEU A 55 -16.40 6.66 -4.16
CA LEU A 55 -17.12 7.84 -4.62
C LEU A 55 -16.27 8.51 -5.70
N HIS A 56 -16.83 8.62 -6.91
CA HIS A 56 -16.19 9.29 -8.02
C HIS A 56 -16.60 10.78 -8.05
N TRP A 57 -15.64 11.66 -8.32
CA TRP A 57 -15.94 13.08 -8.53
C TRP A 57 -16.79 13.21 -9.80
N SER A 58 -17.96 13.84 -9.70
CA SER A 58 -18.82 14.03 -10.87
C SER A 58 -18.45 15.32 -11.60
N GLU A 59 -18.27 15.26 -12.92
CA GLU A 59 -18.22 16.45 -13.77
C GLU A 59 -19.61 16.96 -14.20
N GLY A 60 -20.70 16.33 -13.73
CA GLY A 60 -22.02 16.98 -13.69
C GLY A 60 -23.17 16.35 -14.48
N SER A 61 -23.40 15.03 -14.47
CA SER A 61 -24.62 14.50 -15.10
C SER A 61 -25.34 13.32 -14.42
N ASP A 62 -24.76 12.63 -13.43
CA ASP A 62 -25.51 11.62 -12.66
C ASP A 62 -24.91 11.39 -11.25
N PRO A 63 -25.62 11.75 -10.16
CA PRO A 63 -25.14 11.54 -8.80
C PRO A 63 -25.18 10.08 -8.33
N VAL A 64 -25.95 9.19 -8.98
CA VAL A 64 -26.18 7.80 -8.53
C VAL A 64 -25.21 6.81 -9.17
N GLY A 65 -24.85 7.00 -10.45
CA GLY A 65 -23.95 6.11 -11.19
C GLY A 65 -22.47 6.15 -10.77
N ASN A 66 -22.08 7.11 -9.93
CA ASN A 66 -20.69 7.38 -9.56
C ASN A 66 -20.27 6.77 -8.22
N ARG A 67 -20.99 5.75 -7.74
CA ARG A 67 -20.80 5.18 -6.40
C ARG A 67 -20.75 3.68 -6.45
N VAL A 68 -19.80 3.09 -5.75
CA VAL A 68 -19.66 1.64 -5.66
C VAL A 68 -19.47 1.23 -4.22
N LYS A 69 -20.32 0.30 -3.78
CA LYS A 69 -20.33 -0.25 -2.43
C LYS A 69 -19.75 -1.66 -2.46
N ILE A 70 -18.71 -1.90 -1.68
CA ILE A 70 -18.03 -3.20 -1.57
C ILE A 70 -18.21 -3.73 -0.15
N VAL A 71 -18.76 -4.93 -0.04
CA VAL A 71 -18.83 -5.69 1.21
C VAL A 71 -17.93 -6.92 1.03
N PRO A 72 -16.69 -6.88 1.53
CA PRO A 72 -15.79 -8.03 1.41
C PRO A 72 -16.31 -9.24 2.20
N ASP A 73 -16.04 -10.44 1.68
CA ASP A 73 -16.30 -11.68 2.41
C ASP A 73 -15.20 -11.91 3.46
N LEU A 74 -15.48 -11.46 4.68
CA LEU A 74 -14.60 -11.46 5.83
C LEU A 74 -15.01 -12.56 6.82
N SER A 75 -14.03 -13.28 7.37
CA SER A 75 -14.29 -14.37 8.32
C SER A 75 -14.92 -13.87 9.63
N PRO A 76 -16.17 -14.23 9.95
CA PRO A 76 -16.77 -13.85 11.23
C PRO A 76 -16.15 -14.62 12.40
N ILE A 77 -15.61 -15.82 12.15
CA ILE A 77 -14.99 -16.68 13.16
C ILE A 77 -13.69 -16.05 13.67
N GLU A 78 -12.90 -15.46 12.77
CA GLU A 78 -11.65 -14.77 13.11
C GLU A 78 -11.87 -13.30 13.50
N ALA A 79 -13.13 -12.85 13.52
CA ALA A 79 -13.50 -11.44 13.65
C ALA A 79 -12.72 -10.55 12.68
N GLU A 80 -12.55 -11.02 11.43
CA GLU A 80 -11.78 -10.36 10.39
C GLU A 80 -12.38 -9.00 10.05
N TYR A 81 -11.51 -7.99 9.89
CA TYR A 81 -11.93 -6.63 9.52
C TYR A 81 -10.95 -5.97 8.55
N ILE A 82 -11.46 -5.02 7.77
CA ILE A 82 -10.65 -4.16 6.89
C ILE A 82 -9.76 -3.28 7.77
N SER A 83 -8.46 -3.32 7.48
CA SER A 83 -7.43 -2.69 8.31
C SER A 83 -6.54 -1.70 7.56
N ALA A 84 -6.48 -1.79 6.23
CA ALA A 84 -5.80 -0.85 5.36
C ALA A 84 -6.52 -0.79 4.01
N ILE A 85 -6.50 0.36 3.36
CA ILE A 85 -6.95 0.55 1.97
C ILE A 85 -5.94 1.43 1.24
N GLU A 86 -5.72 1.20 -0.05
CA GLU A 86 -4.86 2.03 -0.90
C GLU A 86 -5.25 1.88 -2.38
N TRP A 87 -5.10 2.95 -3.15
CA TRP A 87 -5.27 2.88 -4.60
C TRP A 87 -4.02 2.28 -5.25
N LEU A 88 -4.21 1.31 -6.14
CA LEU A 88 -3.15 0.86 -7.03
C LEU A 88 -3.46 1.38 -8.43
N VAL A 89 -2.54 2.17 -8.99
CA VAL A 89 -2.68 2.81 -10.31
C VAL A 89 -1.47 2.40 -11.13
N PHE A 90 -1.67 1.56 -12.14
CA PHE A 90 -0.64 1.07 -13.05
C PHE A 90 -1.01 1.47 -14.48
N ASP A 91 -0.30 2.42 -15.08
CA ASP A 91 -0.62 2.97 -16.40
C ASP A 91 -2.11 3.38 -16.54
N ASP A 92 -2.91 2.62 -17.30
CA ASP A 92 -4.33 2.82 -17.54
C ASP A 92 -5.26 2.01 -16.61
N ILE A 93 -4.70 1.18 -15.75
CA ILE A 93 -5.43 0.32 -14.82
C ILE A 93 -5.44 0.94 -13.43
N LYS A 94 -6.65 1.13 -12.88
CA LYS A 94 -6.86 1.53 -11.49
C LYS A 94 -7.70 0.52 -10.75
N VAL A 95 -7.22 0.08 -9.58
CA VAL A 95 -7.92 -0.87 -8.69
C VAL A 95 -7.76 -0.44 -7.23
N LEU A 96 -8.65 -0.93 -6.37
CA LEU A 96 -8.56 -0.70 -4.93
C LEU A 96 -7.98 -1.91 -4.22
N ALA A 97 -6.90 -1.72 -3.47
CA ALA A 97 -6.35 -2.76 -2.60
C ALA A 97 -6.86 -2.59 -1.17
N LEU A 98 -7.21 -3.71 -0.54
CA LEU A 98 -7.59 -3.80 0.87
C LEU A 98 -6.64 -4.76 1.60
N GLY A 99 -6.24 -4.39 2.81
CA GLY A 99 -5.54 -5.26 3.74
C GLY A 99 -6.45 -5.60 4.92
N THR A 100 -6.49 -6.87 5.33
CA THR A 100 -7.32 -7.31 6.47
C THR A 100 -6.53 -7.57 7.74
N SER A 101 -7.24 -7.65 8.86
CA SER A 101 -6.69 -7.97 10.18
C SER A 101 -6.08 -9.37 10.27
N CYS A 102 -6.42 -10.26 9.35
CA CYS A 102 -5.90 -11.63 9.28
C CYS A 102 -4.74 -11.78 8.29
N GLY A 103 -4.38 -10.71 7.57
CA GLY A 103 -3.22 -10.70 6.68
C GLY A 103 -3.54 -10.92 5.21
N TYR A 104 -4.82 -10.88 4.85
CA TYR A 104 -5.24 -11.00 3.46
C TYR A 104 -5.06 -9.67 2.72
N LEU A 105 -4.40 -9.75 1.57
CA LEU A 105 -4.44 -8.73 0.54
C LEU A 105 -5.60 -9.07 -0.40
N LEU A 106 -6.54 -8.14 -0.54
CA LEU A 106 -7.66 -8.20 -1.48
C LEU A 106 -7.48 -7.10 -2.52
N ILE A 107 -7.76 -7.39 -3.78
CA ILE A 107 -7.75 -6.40 -4.86
C ILE A 107 -9.14 -6.39 -5.50
N TYR A 108 -9.75 -5.22 -5.56
CA TYR A 108 -11.08 -5.01 -6.12
C TYR A 108 -11.05 -4.11 -7.34
N SER A 109 -11.89 -4.43 -8.33
CA SER A 109 -12.16 -3.55 -9.45
C SER A 109 -12.91 -2.31 -8.98
N LEU A 110 -12.88 -1.24 -9.79
CA LEU A 110 -13.70 -0.05 -9.53
C LEU A 110 -15.20 -0.33 -9.52
N ARG A 111 -15.64 -1.46 -10.08
CA ARG A 111 -17.03 -1.92 -10.09
C ARG A 111 -17.40 -2.77 -8.87
N GLY A 112 -16.44 -3.04 -7.99
CA GLY A 112 -16.63 -3.83 -6.78
C GLY A 112 -16.45 -5.33 -6.95
N ASP A 113 -15.94 -5.78 -8.10
CA ASP A 113 -15.61 -7.19 -8.33
C ASP A 113 -14.31 -7.55 -7.60
N LEU A 114 -14.28 -8.66 -6.86
CA LEU A 114 -13.04 -9.20 -6.30
C LEU A 114 -12.17 -9.75 -7.43
N ILE A 115 -10.99 -9.17 -7.61
CA ILE A 115 -10.00 -9.58 -8.62
C ILE A 115 -9.03 -10.60 -8.02
N HIS A 116 -8.54 -10.34 -6.80
CA HIS A 116 -7.53 -11.16 -6.16
C HIS A 116 -7.72 -11.24 -4.65
N LYS A 117 -7.45 -12.40 -4.05
CA LYS A 117 -7.40 -12.62 -2.60
C LYS A 117 -6.23 -13.53 -2.27
N GLN A 118 -5.31 -13.05 -1.43
CA GLN A 118 -4.12 -13.81 -1.04
C GLN A 118 -3.70 -13.51 0.38
N ILE A 119 -3.35 -14.56 1.13
CA ILE A 119 -2.69 -14.43 2.43
C ILE A 119 -1.22 -14.03 2.22
N VAL A 120 -0.79 -12.92 2.82
CA VAL A 120 0.60 -12.43 2.71
C VAL A 120 1.45 -12.99 3.85
N SER A 121 0.98 -12.82 5.08
CA SER A 121 1.55 -13.38 6.30
C SER A 121 0.46 -13.35 7.38
N PRO A 122 0.52 -14.20 8.41
CA PRO A 122 -0.45 -14.15 9.50
C PRO A 122 -0.41 -12.81 10.25
N GLY A 123 -1.57 -12.19 10.43
CA GLY A 123 -1.74 -11.00 11.28
C GLY A 123 -2.11 -9.72 10.52
N LYS A 124 -2.35 -8.64 11.26
CA LYS A 124 -2.94 -7.41 10.72
C LYS A 124 -2.02 -6.71 9.72
N ILE A 125 -2.56 -6.41 8.54
CA ILE A 125 -1.96 -5.45 7.63
C ILE A 125 -2.16 -4.05 8.20
N LEU A 126 -1.06 -3.36 8.46
CA LEU A 126 -1.07 -2.03 9.07
C LEU A 126 -1.21 -0.93 8.02
N ARG A 127 -0.61 -1.15 6.84
CA ARG A 127 -0.62 -0.17 5.77
C ARG A 127 -0.30 -0.83 4.43
N LEU A 128 -0.89 -0.32 3.37
CA LEU A 128 -0.49 -0.56 2.00
C LEU A 128 0.21 0.69 1.49
N ARG A 129 1.25 0.55 0.67
CA ARG A 129 1.90 1.69 0.00
C ARG A 129 2.30 1.31 -1.41
N VAL A 130 2.07 2.22 -2.34
CA VAL A 130 2.66 2.17 -3.69
C VAL A 130 3.90 3.06 -3.69
N ARG A 131 4.98 2.60 -4.32
CA ARG A 131 6.21 3.35 -4.48
C ARG A 131 6.66 3.27 -5.93
N ASP A 132 7.00 4.42 -6.49
CA ASP A 132 7.74 4.47 -7.74
C ASP A 132 9.21 4.18 -7.45
N THR A 133 9.70 3.00 -7.84
CA THR A 133 11.15 2.78 -7.86
C THR A 133 11.69 3.33 -9.17
N LYS A 134 12.24 4.55 -9.10
CA LYS A 134 13.05 5.09 -10.19
C LYS A 134 14.34 4.29 -10.24
N ARG A 135 14.42 3.30 -11.13
CA ARG A 135 15.70 2.62 -11.42
C ARG A 135 16.65 3.65 -12.00
N ASP A 136 17.84 3.76 -11.44
CA ASP A 136 18.82 4.82 -11.75
C ASP A 136 19.09 4.96 -13.27
N LEU A 137 18.88 6.18 -13.78
CA LEU A 137 19.43 6.90 -14.95
C LEU A 137 19.86 6.15 -16.24
N THR A 138 19.56 4.87 -16.41
CA THR A 138 20.02 4.08 -17.58
C THR A 138 18.98 3.12 -18.17
N GLN A 139 17.77 3.03 -17.58
CA GLN A 139 16.67 2.24 -18.13
C GLN A 139 15.34 2.98 -17.94
N ASP A 140 14.65 3.28 -19.05
CA ASP A 140 13.36 3.99 -19.14
C ASP A 140 12.15 3.16 -18.63
N ALA A 141 12.29 2.42 -17.53
CA ALA A 141 11.17 1.73 -16.89
C ALA A 141 11.17 2.04 -15.39
N SER A 142 10.31 2.98 -14.98
CA SER A 142 9.91 3.07 -13.57
C SER A 142 9.22 1.77 -13.21
N SER A 143 9.77 1.05 -12.23
CA SER A 143 9.17 -0.17 -11.71
C SER A 143 8.38 0.25 -10.48
N GLU A 144 7.07 0.22 -10.56
CA GLU A 144 6.24 0.44 -9.38
C GLU A 144 6.40 -0.75 -8.42
N GLU A 145 6.32 -0.49 -7.12
CA GLU A 145 6.40 -1.51 -6.08
C GLU A 145 5.23 -1.30 -5.11
N VAL A 146 4.56 -2.40 -4.75
CA VAL A 146 3.51 -2.38 -3.74
C VAL A 146 4.03 -3.03 -2.47
N CYS A 147 4.10 -2.24 -1.40
CA CYS A 147 4.47 -2.69 -0.07
C CYS A 147 3.23 -2.99 0.78
N VAL A 148 3.17 -4.20 1.34
CA VAL A 148 2.25 -4.58 2.42
C VAL A 148 3.01 -4.53 3.74
N VAL A 149 2.68 -3.55 4.58
CA VAL A 149 3.35 -3.31 5.86
C VAL A 149 2.59 -4.02 6.97
N MET A 150 3.30 -4.85 7.73
CA MET A 150 2.81 -5.59 8.87
C MET A 150 3.72 -5.37 10.07
N SER A 151 3.32 -5.87 11.25
CA SER A 151 4.16 -5.76 12.45
C SER A 151 5.49 -6.49 12.27
N GLY A 152 6.59 -5.74 12.21
CA GLY A 152 7.95 -6.28 12.11
C GLY A 152 8.31 -6.88 10.74
N VAL A 153 7.41 -6.80 9.74
CA VAL A 153 7.59 -7.42 8.43
C VAL A 153 7.02 -6.53 7.33
N ILE A 154 7.70 -6.45 6.19
CA ILE A 154 7.22 -5.80 4.97
C ILE A 154 7.23 -6.83 3.85
N ALA A 155 6.10 -7.04 3.19
CA ALA A 155 6.06 -7.79 1.94
C ALA A 155 6.11 -6.82 0.76
N ARG A 156 6.97 -7.09 -0.22
CA ARG A 156 7.18 -6.27 -1.41
C ARG A 156 6.72 -7.05 -2.64
N PHE A 157 5.78 -6.49 -3.37
CA PHE A 157 5.28 -7.02 -4.64
C PHE A 157 5.84 -6.17 -5.77
N ASP A 158 6.30 -6.83 -6.84
CA ASP A 158 6.68 -6.13 -8.06
C ASP A 158 5.40 -5.63 -8.75
N GLY A 159 5.37 -4.34 -9.09
CA GLY A 159 4.24 -3.72 -9.76
C GLY A 159 3.97 -4.33 -11.13
N SER A 160 5.02 -4.81 -11.83
CA SER A 160 4.85 -5.47 -13.13
C SER A 160 4.09 -6.80 -13.02
N ASP A 161 4.32 -7.57 -11.95
CA ASP A 161 3.58 -8.82 -11.70
C ASP A 161 2.10 -8.53 -11.43
N ILE A 162 1.82 -7.49 -10.62
CA ILE A 162 0.44 -7.06 -10.35
C ILE A 162 -0.22 -6.57 -11.65
N GLN A 163 0.46 -5.71 -12.40
CA GLN A 163 -0.05 -5.16 -13.66
C GLN A 163 -0.35 -6.28 -14.68
N ASN A 164 0.55 -7.24 -14.85
CA ASN A 164 0.34 -8.39 -15.73
C ASN A 164 -0.89 -9.21 -15.32
N MET A 165 -1.04 -9.48 -14.02
CA MET A 165 -2.22 -10.17 -13.48
C MET A 165 -3.51 -9.38 -13.77
N LEU A 166 -3.51 -8.07 -13.54
CA LEU A 166 -4.66 -7.20 -13.80
C LEU A 166 -5.01 -7.17 -15.29
N GLN A 167 -4.03 -6.99 -16.17
CA GLN A 167 -4.24 -7.02 -17.63
C GLN A 167 -4.84 -8.34 -18.10
N ARG A 168 -4.40 -9.46 -17.52
CA ARG A 168 -4.99 -10.78 -17.78
C ARG A 168 -6.44 -10.84 -17.33
N TRP A 169 -6.72 -10.43 -16.08
CA TRP A 169 -8.08 -10.41 -15.52
C TRP A 169 -9.05 -9.59 -16.39
N PHE A 170 -8.66 -8.37 -16.76
CA PHE A 170 -9.49 -7.53 -17.59
C PHE A 170 -9.69 -8.17 -18.96
N ARG A 171 -8.65 -8.69 -19.62
CA ARG A 171 -8.79 -9.35 -20.93
C ARG A 171 -9.76 -10.52 -20.91
N GLU A 172 -9.65 -11.38 -19.90
CA GLU A 172 -10.50 -12.57 -19.75
C GLU A 172 -11.96 -12.21 -19.45
N ARG A 173 -12.21 -11.19 -18.63
CA ARG A 173 -13.58 -10.72 -18.36
C ARG A 173 -14.23 -10.12 -19.60
N HIS A 174 -13.45 -9.45 -20.46
CA HIS A 174 -13.96 -8.94 -21.74
C HIS A 174 -14.22 -10.07 -22.76
N SER A 175 -13.49 -11.19 -22.71
CA SER A 175 -13.78 -12.36 -23.58
C SER A 175 -14.97 -13.18 -23.08
N GLN A 176 -15.11 -13.37 -21.77
CA GLN A 176 -16.24 -14.10 -21.17
C GLN A 176 -17.58 -13.38 -21.40
N PHE A 177 -17.58 -12.06 -21.57
CA PHE A 177 -18.78 -11.30 -21.96
C PHE A 177 -19.37 -11.75 -23.31
N TRP A 178 -18.58 -12.36 -24.19
CA TRP A 178 -19.04 -12.91 -25.47
C TRP A 178 -19.34 -14.41 -25.43
N ASP A 179 -18.81 -15.13 -24.43
CA ASP A 179 -19.00 -16.57 -24.23
C ASP A 179 -19.96 -16.85 -23.05
N GLU A 180 -21.19 -16.34 -23.14
CA GLU A 180 -22.23 -16.62 -22.14
C GLU A 180 -22.83 -18.02 -22.38
N ARG A 181 -22.11 -19.05 -21.91
CA ARG A 181 -22.70 -20.34 -21.50
C ARG A 181 -22.02 -20.83 -20.23
N GLU A 182 -22.76 -20.67 -19.13
CA GLU A 182 -22.71 -21.47 -17.91
C GLU A 182 -21.35 -22.05 -17.51
N SER A 183 -20.65 -21.36 -16.60
CA SER A 183 -19.81 -22.05 -15.63
C SER A 183 -20.11 -21.53 -14.22
N GLU A 184 -21.00 -22.26 -13.54
CA GLU A 184 -21.09 -22.24 -12.09
C GLU A 184 -19.75 -22.71 -11.51
N ASN A 185 -19.24 -21.97 -10.52
CA ASN A 185 -18.06 -22.29 -9.71
C ASN A 185 -16.68 -22.14 -10.37
N SER A 186 -16.27 -20.90 -10.67
CA SER A 186 -14.84 -20.59 -10.70
C SER A 186 -14.50 -19.57 -9.61
N THR A 187 -14.18 -20.08 -8.42
CA THR A 187 -13.26 -19.39 -7.51
C THR A 187 -11.86 -19.45 -8.14
N ASP A 188 -11.71 -18.91 -9.35
CA ASP A 188 -10.41 -18.76 -10.01
C ASP A 188 -9.76 -17.53 -9.41
N THR A 189 -9.21 -17.71 -8.21
CA THR A 189 -8.19 -16.79 -7.71
C THR A 189 -7.05 -16.84 -8.72
N PHE A 190 -6.85 -15.75 -9.44
CA PHE A 190 -5.73 -15.56 -10.35
C PHE A 190 -4.43 -15.97 -9.64
N GLU A 191 -3.47 -16.50 -10.41
CA GLU A 191 -2.20 -17.04 -9.89
C GLU A 191 -1.63 -16.21 -8.74
N ARG A 192 -1.16 -16.91 -7.69
CA ARG A 192 -0.58 -16.29 -6.50
C ARG A 192 0.51 -15.29 -6.90
N LEU A 193 0.31 -14.01 -6.55
CA LEU A 193 1.29 -12.96 -6.80
C LEU A 193 2.56 -13.27 -6.00
N PRO A 194 3.74 -13.30 -6.65
CA PRO A 194 5.01 -13.44 -5.96
C PRO A 194 5.31 -12.18 -5.15
N TYR A 195 5.97 -12.37 -4.01
CA TYR A 195 6.41 -11.27 -3.15
C TYR A 195 7.67 -11.64 -2.37
N GLN A 196 8.45 -10.63 -2.02
CA GLN A 196 9.60 -10.76 -1.14
C GLN A 196 9.23 -10.34 0.28
N LEU A 197 9.60 -11.14 1.28
CA LEU A 197 9.35 -10.85 2.68
C LEU A 197 10.61 -10.26 3.34
N TRP A 198 10.48 -9.06 3.89
CA TRP A 198 11.55 -8.34 4.56
C TRP A 198 11.26 -8.28 6.06
N ASN A 199 12.13 -8.91 6.86
CA ASN A 199 12.04 -8.85 8.31
C ASN A 199 12.70 -7.55 8.81
N VAL A 200 11.88 -6.63 9.33
CA VAL A 200 12.34 -5.35 9.87
C VAL A 200 12.42 -5.35 11.41
N SER A 201 12.02 -6.45 12.08
CA SER A 201 12.08 -6.58 13.56
C SER A 201 13.51 -6.45 14.11
N LYS A 202 14.54 -6.70 13.30
CA LYS A 202 15.94 -6.57 13.70
C LYS A 202 16.43 -5.11 13.84
N TYR A 203 15.67 -4.12 13.34
CA TYR A 203 16.13 -2.72 13.25
C TYR A 203 15.53 -1.79 14.34
N GLY A 204 14.94 -2.34 15.41
CA GLY A 204 14.39 -1.53 16.51
C GLY A 204 13.25 -0.61 16.08
N SER A 205 12.92 0.42 16.88
CA SER A 205 11.79 1.33 16.61
C SER A 205 11.97 2.25 15.38
N CYS A 206 13.00 2.02 14.56
CA CYS A 206 13.26 2.74 13.31
C CYS A 206 12.40 2.23 12.14
N VAL A 207 11.16 1.83 12.43
CA VAL A 207 10.21 1.29 11.45
C VAL A 207 9.96 2.32 10.33
N ASP A 208 9.96 3.62 10.65
CA ASP A 208 9.81 4.69 9.67
C ASP A 208 11.01 4.85 8.72
N ALA A 209 12.24 4.53 9.14
CA ALA A 209 13.43 4.63 8.28
C ALA A 209 13.47 3.52 7.21
N ALA A 210 13.09 2.29 7.57
CA ALA A 210 12.89 1.21 6.59
C ALA A 210 11.71 1.51 5.64
N ILE A 211 10.70 2.25 6.12
CA ILE A 211 9.55 2.71 5.32
C ILE A 211 9.89 3.92 4.42
N THR A 212 11.05 4.56 4.57
CA THR A 212 11.50 5.64 3.67
C THR A 212 12.59 5.20 2.68
N GLY A 213 13.09 3.95 2.77
CA GLY A 213 14.17 3.48 1.90
C GLY A 213 15.55 4.06 2.24
N LEU A 214 15.65 4.89 3.29
CA LEU A 214 16.91 5.30 3.89
C LEU A 214 17.39 4.18 4.83
N MET A 215 17.83 3.06 4.27
CA MET A 215 18.75 2.21 5.01
C MET A 215 20.13 2.89 5.02
N PRO A 216 20.74 3.16 6.18
CA PRO A 216 22.19 3.33 6.19
C PRO A 216 22.79 2.03 5.64
N PRO A 217 23.78 2.10 4.75
CA PRO A 217 24.39 0.91 4.16
C PRO A 217 24.88 -0.03 5.27
N PRO A 218 24.66 -1.36 5.15
CA PRO A 218 24.94 -2.36 6.19
C PRO A 218 26.44 -2.61 6.44
N LEU A 219 27.31 -1.64 6.15
CA LEU A 219 28.76 -1.75 6.25
C LEU A 219 29.40 -0.74 7.23
N LEU A 220 28.62 0.08 7.94
CA LEU A 220 29.19 1.08 8.87
C LEU A 220 29.32 0.60 10.33
N GLU A 221 28.72 -0.53 10.72
CA GLU A 221 28.85 -1.03 12.09
C GLU A 221 30.20 -1.73 12.36
N LEU A 222 30.83 -2.33 11.35
CA LEU A 222 32.16 -2.94 11.50
C LEU A 222 33.30 -1.91 11.51
N GLN A 223 33.10 -0.75 10.89
CA GLN A 223 34.11 0.31 10.82
C GLN A 223 34.10 1.23 12.06
N LEU A 224 32.94 1.44 12.69
CA LEU A 224 32.82 2.20 13.93
C LEU A 224 33.47 1.48 15.13
N LEU A 225 33.40 0.15 15.17
CA LEU A 225 34.04 -0.66 16.22
C LEU A 225 35.58 -0.64 16.11
N LEU A 226 36.12 -0.54 14.89
CA LEU A 226 37.56 -0.35 14.65
C LEU A 226 38.03 1.09 14.92
N LEU A 227 37.17 2.11 14.72
CA LEU A 227 37.51 3.51 15.02
C LEU A 227 37.43 3.85 16.51
N LEU A 228 36.54 3.21 17.27
CA LEU A 228 36.48 3.33 18.74
C LEU A 228 37.48 2.40 19.46
N GLY A 229 37.98 1.35 18.79
CA GLY A 229 39.08 0.50 19.29
C GLY A 229 40.49 1.03 18.99
N SER A 230 40.63 2.12 18.21
CA SER A 230 41.93 2.64 17.75
C SER A 230 42.38 3.94 18.46
N GLN A 231 41.68 4.37 19.52
CA GLN A 231 41.97 5.61 20.25
C GLN A 231 42.41 5.40 21.71
N VAL A 232 42.81 4.19 22.12
CA VAL A 232 43.46 4.00 23.43
C VAL A 232 44.61 2.98 23.34
N SER A 233 45.80 3.47 22.99
CA SER A 233 47.14 3.07 23.51
C SER A 233 48.24 3.29 22.47
N VAL A 234 48.53 4.55 22.15
CA VAL A 234 49.82 4.93 21.58
C VAL A 234 50.30 6.19 22.31
N ILE A 235 50.70 6.06 23.58
CA ILE A 235 51.65 6.98 24.20
C ILE A 235 52.51 6.19 25.23
N ILE A 236 53.84 6.24 25.00
CA ILE A 236 54.99 5.93 25.89
C ILE A 236 55.29 4.47 26.22
N VAL A 237 56.20 3.84 25.45
CA VAL A 237 57.51 3.37 25.95
C VAL A 237 58.50 3.34 24.77
N GLN A 238 59.22 4.44 24.58
CA GLN A 238 60.47 4.41 23.82
C GLN A 238 61.44 5.40 24.47
N SER A 239 62.24 4.91 25.43
CA SER A 239 63.64 5.30 25.64
C SER A 239 64.15 4.70 26.95
N LEU A 240 64.83 3.55 26.85
CA LEU A 240 65.86 3.11 27.80
C LEU A 240 66.69 1.99 27.17
N LEU A 241 67.26 2.27 25.99
CA LEU A 241 68.32 1.42 25.40
C LEU A 241 69.19 2.10 24.32
N GLU A 242 69.37 3.41 24.38
CA GLU A 242 70.46 4.10 23.65
C GLU A 242 71.13 5.15 24.55
N LEU A 243 71.79 4.65 25.60
CA LEU A 243 72.81 5.39 26.34
C LEU A 243 73.96 4.43 26.64
N MET A 244 74.59 3.92 25.56
CA MET A 244 75.90 3.28 25.56
C MET A 244 76.46 3.28 24.12
N LEU A 245 76.90 4.45 23.65
CA LEU A 245 78.12 4.71 22.85
C LEU A 245 78.19 6.19 22.45
#